data_AF-A0A432RED6-F1
#
_entry.id   AF-A0A432RED6-F1
#
_cell.length_a   1.000
_cell.length_b   1.000
_cell.length_c   1.000
_cell.angle_alpha   90.00
_cell.angle_beta   90.00
_cell.angle_gamma   90.00
#
_symmetry.space_group_name_H-M   'P 1'
#
loop_
_entity.id
_entity.type
_entity.pdbx_description
1 polymer ?
#
loop_
_entity_poly.entity_id
_entity_poly.type
_entity_poly.pdbx_seq_one_letter_code
_entity_poly.pdbx_strand_id
1 'polypeptide(L)'
;PLTEDDFNDFGLPKVLKPHKHKLFGLTIDPERLHEIRTGRMAESKYASSRQCRYELNEVEAIYRQERIPFLNTTRLSVEEISTRIMAEMHLTRNRG
;
A
#
# COMPACT_ATOMS: atom_id res chain seq x y z
N PRO A 1 8.94 2.20 2.60
CA PRO A 1 7.84 2.48 3.55
C PRO A 1 7.54 3.97 3.54
N LEU A 2 6.26 4.35 3.38
CA LEU A 2 5.85 5.75 3.57
C LEU A 2 6.04 6.09 5.06
N THR A 3 6.68 7.22 5.33
CA THR A 3 7.02 7.74 6.66
C THR A 3 6.08 8.88 7.04
N GLU A 4 6.00 9.25 8.33
CA GLU A 4 5.13 10.34 8.81
C GLU A 4 5.33 11.65 8.02
N ASP A 5 6.54 11.90 7.50
CA ASP A 5 6.87 13.07 6.68
C ASP A 5 6.24 13.05 5.27
N ASP A 6 5.92 11.87 4.73
CA ASP A 6 5.27 11.71 3.42
C ASP A 6 3.77 12.10 3.45
N PHE A 7 3.19 12.27 4.65
CA PHE A 7 1.78 12.66 4.84
C PHE A 7 1.58 14.17 5.01
N ASN A 8 2.66 14.97 5.09
CA ASN A 8 2.56 16.43 5.25
C ASN A 8 2.09 17.15 3.98
N ASP A 9 2.25 16.54 2.80
CA ASP A 9 1.69 17.01 1.53
C ASP A 9 0.47 16.14 1.21
N PHE A 10 -0.74 16.62 1.55
CA PHE A 10 -2.00 15.92 1.26
C PHE A 10 -2.06 15.46 -0.21
N GLY A 11 -2.10 14.14 -0.45
CA GLY A 11 -2.28 13.52 -1.76
C GLY A 11 -1.04 12.80 -2.29
N LEU A 12 -1.05 12.45 -3.57
CA LEU A 12 0.07 11.73 -4.19
C LEU A 12 1.32 12.63 -4.26
N PRO A 13 2.53 12.16 -3.84
CA PRO A 13 3.76 12.93 -3.94
C PRO A 13 3.98 13.51 -5.34
N LYS A 14 4.46 14.76 -5.42
CA LYS A 14 4.59 15.51 -6.70
C LYS A 14 5.36 14.74 -7.76
N VAL A 15 6.39 14.00 -7.36
CA VAL A 15 7.23 13.18 -8.25
C VAL A 15 6.49 12.00 -8.88
N LEU A 16 5.43 11.50 -8.22
CA LEU A 16 4.63 10.37 -8.70
C LEU A 16 3.44 10.81 -9.57
N LYS A 17 3.00 12.07 -9.46
CA LYS A 17 1.84 12.61 -10.22
C LYS A 17 1.95 12.40 -11.74
N PRO A 18 3.08 12.65 -12.41
CA PRO A 18 3.20 12.42 -13.87
C PRO A 18 3.07 10.94 -14.26
N HIS A 19 3.40 10.04 -13.35
CA HIS A 19 3.43 8.59 -13.58
C HIS A 19 2.21 7.86 -13.00
N LYS A 20 1.19 8.60 -12.57
CA LYS A 20 0.00 8.07 -11.91
C LYS A 20 -0.67 6.91 -12.66
N HIS A 21 -0.70 6.95 -13.99
CA HIS A 21 -1.27 5.89 -14.84
C HIS A 21 -0.51 4.55 -14.76
N LYS A 22 0.70 4.53 -14.19
CA LYS A 22 1.53 3.33 -13.99
C LYS A 22 1.45 2.81 -12.55
N LEU A 23 0.76 3.51 -11.66
CA LEU A 23 0.72 3.17 -10.25
C LEU A 23 -0.36 2.14 -9.96
N PHE A 24 -0.03 1.22 -9.08
CA PHE A 24 -0.96 0.28 -8.46
C PHE A 24 -0.64 0.21 -6.96
N GLY A 25 -1.64 0.44 -6.13
CA GLY A 25 -1.49 0.45 -4.67
C GLY A 25 -1.56 -0.96 -4.07
N LEU A 26 -0.75 -1.22 -3.05
CA LEU A 26 -0.91 -2.41 -2.21
C LEU A 26 -1.19 -1.95 -0.78
N THR A 27 -2.17 -2.60 -0.15
CA THR A 27 -2.54 -2.39 1.25
C THR A 27 -2.60 -3.73 1.98
N ILE A 28 -2.71 -3.67 3.31
CA ILE A 28 -2.74 -4.83 4.20
C ILE A 28 -3.66 -4.51 5.38
N ASP A 29 -4.24 -5.53 6.00
CA ASP A 29 -5.10 -5.35 7.16
C ASP A 29 -4.27 -4.82 8.35
N PRO A 30 -4.81 -3.86 9.13
CA PRO A 30 -4.07 -3.25 10.23
C PRO A 30 -3.63 -4.24 11.31
N GLU A 31 -4.45 -5.26 11.60
CA GLU A 31 -4.13 -6.31 12.57
C GLU A 31 -2.95 -7.14 12.08
N ARG A 32 -2.97 -7.54 10.81
CA ARG A 32 -1.87 -8.30 10.21
C ARG A 32 -0.57 -7.49 10.17
N LEU A 33 -0.67 -6.20 9.85
CA LEU A 33 0.47 -5.29 9.87
C LEU A 33 1.05 -5.17 11.29
N HIS A 34 0.19 -5.02 12.30
CA HIS A 34 0.57 -4.99 13.70
C HIS A 34 1.32 -6.26 14.12
N GLU A 35 0.82 -7.45 13.78
CA GLU A 35 1.47 -8.73 14.06
C GLU A 35 2.89 -8.79 13.46
N ILE A 36 3.02 -8.45 12.17
CA ILE A 36 4.31 -8.46 11.46
C ILE A 36 5.30 -7.48 12.10
N ARG A 37 4.85 -6.25 12.40
CA ARG A 37 5.71 -5.21 13.00
C ARG A 37 6.10 -5.59 14.44
N THR A 38 5.20 -6.17 15.21
CA THR A 38 5.48 -6.66 16.57
C THR A 38 6.51 -7.77 16.55
N GLY A 39 6.41 -8.72 15.60
CA GLY A 39 7.41 -9.78 15.44
C GLY A 39 8.80 -9.30 15.04
N ARG A 40 8.92 -8.10 14.45
CA ARG A 40 10.20 -7.47 14.10
C ARG A 40 10.74 -6.59 15.22
N MET A 41 9.88 -5.82 15.87
CA MET A 41 10.24 -4.90 16.95
C MET A 41 9.02 -4.64 17.84
N ALA A 42 8.91 -5.44 18.89
CA ALA A 42 7.84 -5.35 19.88
C ALA A 42 7.85 -3.99 20.60
N GLU A 43 6.68 -3.60 21.11
CA GLU A 43 6.48 -2.44 22.00
C GLU A 43 6.92 -1.08 21.44
N SER A 44 7.00 -0.94 20.12
CA SER A 44 7.31 0.33 19.46
C SER A 44 6.06 1.09 19.00
N LYS A 45 6.13 2.43 18.93
CA LYS A 45 5.06 3.28 18.32
C LYS A 45 4.73 2.79 16.90
N TYR A 46 5.76 2.43 16.14
CA TYR A 46 5.69 1.83 14.81
C TYR A 46 4.85 0.55 14.76
N ALA A 47 5.03 -0.34 15.75
CA ALA A 47 4.25 -1.56 15.84
C ALA A 47 2.84 -1.32 16.38
N SER A 48 2.52 -0.19 17.03
CA SER A 48 1.24 -0.04 17.70
C SER A 48 0.03 -0.21 16.75
N SER A 49 -1.00 -0.91 17.24
CA SER A 49 -2.22 -1.19 16.49
C SER A 49 -2.95 0.09 16.03
N ARG A 50 -2.90 1.15 16.87
CA ARG A 50 -3.46 2.47 16.53
C ARG A 50 -2.69 3.14 15.39
N GLN A 51 -1.35 3.12 15.44
CA GLN A 51 -0.51 3.68 14.38
C GLN A 51 -0.72 2.94 13.05
N CYS A 52 -0.74 1.59 13.08
CA CYS A 52 -0.99 0.79 11.88
C CYS A 52 -2.32 1.13 11.22
N ARG A 53 -3.41 1.24 12.01
CA ARG A 53 -4.73 1.65 11.51
C ARG A 53 -4.71 3.05 10.90
N TYR A 54 -4.08 3.99 11.58
CA TYR A 54 -3.99 5.38 11.11
C TYR A 54 -3.26 5.46 9.77
N GLU A 55 -2.05 4.90 9.69
CA GLU A 55 -1.23 4.91 8.45
C GLU A 55 -1.95 4.27 7.27
N LEU A 56 -2.61 3.12 7.48
CA LEU A 56 -3.32 2.42 6.41
C LEU A 56 -4.55 3.20 5.93
N ASN A 57 -5.31 3.80 6.85
CA ASN A 57 -6.47 4.62 6.49
C ASN A 57 -6.05 5.83 5.65
N GLU A 58 -4.95 6.51 6.02
CA GLU A 58 -4.43 7.66 5.28
C GLU A 58 -3.96 7.25 3.87
N VAL A 59 -3.23 6.13 3.76
CA VAL A 59 -2.76 5.61 2.47
C VAL A 59 -3.94 5.23 1.56
N GLU A 60 -4.94 4.52 2.08
CA GLU A 60 -6.13 4.15 1.31
C GLU A 60 -7.01 5.35 0.96
N ALA A 61 -7.01 6.40 1.79
CA ALA A 61 -7.65 7.67 1.45
C ALA A 61 -6.96 8.33 0.26
N ILE A 62 -5.62 8.36 0.23
CA ILE A 62 -4.85 8.86 -0.92
C ILE A 62 -5.14 8.05 -2.18
N TYR A 63 -5.14 6.72 -2.11
CA TYR A 63 -5.46 5.86 -3.26
C TYR A 63 -6.86 6.15 -3.81
N ARG A 64 -7.87 6.29 -2.94
CA ARG A 64 -9.25 6.61 -3.34
C ARG A 64 -9.37 8.01 -3.94
N GLN A 65 -8.81 9.02 -3.27
CA GLN A 65 -8.83 10.40 -3.74
C GLN A 65 -8.17 10.53 -5.11
N GLU A 66 -7.08 9.80 -5.30
CA GLU A 66 -6.31 9.81 -6.55
C GLU A 66 -6.85 8.79 -7.57
N ARG A 67 -7.89 8.01 -7.28
CA ARG A 67 -8.39 6.95 -8.19
C ARG A 67 -7.27 5.99 -8.65
N ILE A 68 -6.35 5.68 -7.74
CA ILE A 68 -5.30 4.68 -7.98
C ILE A 68 -5.92 3.31 -7.68
N PRO A 69 -5.90 2.34 -8.63
CA PRO A 69 -6.34 0.99 -8.34
C PRO A 69 -5.44 0.37 -7.27
N PHE A 70 -6.03 -0.35 -6.32
CA PHE A 70 -5.27 -0.93 -5.21
C PHE A 70 -5.86 -2.24 -4.73
N LEU A 71 -5.01 -3.08 -4.16
CA LEU A 71 -5.36 -4.43 -3.68
C LEU A 71 -4.93 -4.62 -2.24
N ASN A 72 -5.86 -5.14 -1.42
CA ASN A 72 -5.51 -5.68 -0.11
C ASN A 72 -4.88 -7.07 -0.27
N THR A 73 -3.64 -7.21 0.19
CA THR A 73 -2.81 -8.40 -0.03
C THR A 73 -2.71 -9.31 1.19
N THR A 74 -3.46 -9.04 2.26
CA THR A 74 -3.33 -9.70 3.57
C THR A 74 -3.34 -11.23 3.48
N ARG A 75 -4.16 -11.78 2.58
CA ARG A 75 -4.39 -13.22 2.44
C ARG A 75 -3.96 -13.76 1.07
N LEU A 76 -3.20 -12.98 0.30
CA LEU A 76 -2.81 -13.34 -1.05
C LEU A 76 -1.35 -13.78 -1.10
N SER A 77 -1.07 -14.79 -1.91
CA SER A 77 0.30 -15.14 -2.28
C SER A 77 0.91 -14.11 -3.22
N VAL A 78 2.23 -14.12 -3.38
CA VAL A 78 2.94 -13.22 -4.32
C VAL A 78 2.48 -13.45 -5.77
N GLU A 79 2.22 -14.71 -6.14
CA GLU A 79 1.71 -15.10 -7.46
C GLU A 79 0.29 -14.58 -7.71
N GLU A 80 -0.58 -14.66 -6.69
CA GLU A 80 -1.94 -14.13 -6.76
C GLU A 80 -1.95 -12.61 -6.88
N ILE A 81 -1.11 -11.92 -6.09
CA ILE A 81 -0.93 -10.47 -6.18
C ILE A 81 -0.49 -10.09 -7.60
N SER A 82 0.54 -10.75 -8.12
CA SER A 82 1.07 -10.48 -9.46
C SER A 82 0.02 -10.69 -10.55
N THR A 83 -0.75 -11.77 -10.46
CA THR A 83 -1.82 -12.10 -11.42
C THR A 83 -2.91 -11.04 -11.41
N ARG A 84 -3.34 -10.59 -10.23
CA ARG A 84 -4.37 -9.54 -10.10
C ARG A 84 -3.88 -8.19 -10.62
N ILE A 85 -2.65 -7.79 -10.29
CA ILE A 85 -2.07 -6.54 -10.81
C ILE A 85 -2.01 -6.56 -12.34
N MET A 86 -1.53 -7.66 -12.93
CA MET A 86 -1.45 -7.76 -14.40
C MET A 86 -2.83 -7.68 -15.05
N ALA A 87 -3.84 -8.35 -14.46
CA ALA A 87 -5.21 -8.33 -14.96
C ALA A 87 -5.84 -6.93 -14.88
N GLU A 88 -5.69 -6.26 -13.74
CA GLU A 88 -6.33 -4.95 -13.47
C GLU A 88 -5.63 -3.80 -14.18
N MET A 89 -4.31 -3.87 -14.35
CA MET A 89 -3.52 -2.86 -15.09
C MET A 89 -3.43 -3.16 -16.59
N HIS A 90 -4.10 -4.19 -17.08
CA HIS A 90 -4.05 -4.65 -18.48
C HIS A 90 -2.61 -4.84 -18.99
N LEU A 91 -1.71 -5.28 -18.11
CA LEU A 91 -0.31 -5.48 -18.45
C LEU A 91 -0.15 -6.82 -19.17
N THR A 92 0.35 -6.79 -20.39
CA THR A 92 0.71 -8.00 -21.12
C THR A 92 2.03 -8.54 -20.59
N ARG A 93 2.07 -9.84 -20.31
CA ARG A 93 3.32 -10.52 -19.99
C ARG A 93 4.16 -10.61 -21.26
N ASN A 94 5.15 -9.73 -21.40
CA ASN A 94 6.18 -9.89 -22.43
C ASN A 94 6.97 -11.16 -22.11
N ARG A 95 6.65 -12.24 -22.82
CA ARG A 95 7.49 -13.44 -22.92
C ARG A 95 8.60 -13.10 -23.92
N GLY A 96 9.69 -12.55 -23.40
CA GLY A 96 10.99 -12.53 -24.09
C GLY A 96 11.71 -13.85 -23.90
#